data_AF-A0A392VXY4-F1
#
_entry.id   AF-A0A392VXY4-F1
#
_cell.length_a   1.000
_cell.length_b   1.000
_cell.length_c   1.000
_cell.angle_alpha   90.00
_cell.angle_beta   90.00
_cell.angle_gamma   90.00
#
_symmetry.space_group_name_H-M   'P 1'
#
loop_
_entity.id
_entity.type
_entity.pdbx_description
1 polymer ?
#
loop_
_entity_poly.entity_id
_entity_poly.type
_entity_poly.pdbx_seq_one_letter_code
_entity_poly.pdbx_strand_id
1 'polypeptide(L)' 'VKYGFDNALDQVKVLNPTVELVTEGLSMLKRVENGQIIVPPEYAQMEEDEEDEQGDGEDQGESHGGDGA' A
#
# COMPACT_ATOMS: atom_id res chain seq x y z
N VAL A 1 5.88 -3.88 6.51
CA VAL A 1 5.48 -3.16 7.75
C VAL A 1 3.97 -3.29 7.87
N LYS A 2 3.44 -4.04 8.85
CA LYS A 2 2.04 -4.50 8.84
C LYS A 2 0.98 -3.38 8.94
N TYR A 3 1.31 -2.23 9.54
CA TYR A 3 0.35 -1.15 9.81
C TYR A 3 0.88 0.25 9.44
N GLY A 4 1.98 0.35 8.70
CA GLY A 4 2.67 1.62 8.48
C GLY A 4 1.81 2.64 7.75
N PHE A 5 1.30 2.24 6.58
CA PHE A 5 0.45 3.07 5.73
C PHE A 5 -0.88 3.40 6.43
N ASP A 6 -1.58 2.40 6.96
CA ASP A 6 -2.87 2.58 7.61
C ASP A 6 -2.77 3.53 8.82
N ASN A 7 -1.75 3.39 9.67
CA ASN A 7 -1.57 4.27 10.82
C ASN A 7 -1.25 5.71 10.41
N ALA A 8 -0.51 5.92 9.32
CA ALA A 8 -0.25 7.26 8.80
C ALA A 8 -1.53 7.88 8.24
N LEU A 9 -2.29 7.10 7.45
CA LEU A 9 -3.56 7.52 6.87
C LEU A 9 -4.58 7.89 7.95
N ASP A 10 -4.72 7.06 8.99
CA ASP A 10 -5.64 7.31 10.11
C ASP A 10 -5.28 8.56 10.90
N GLN A 11 -3.98 8.82 11.14
CA GLN A 11 -3.54 10.06 11.76
C GLN A 11 -3.92 11.30 10.94
N VAL A 12 -3.77 11.24 9.62
CA VAL A 12 -4.18 12.35 8.74
C VAL A 12 -5.69 12.55 8.78
N LYS A 13 -6.49 11.49 8.79
CA LYS A 13 -7.97 11.56 8.91
C LYS A 13 -8.41 12.18 10.23
N VAL A 14 -7.75 11.83 11.35
CA VAL A 14 -8.04 12.42 12.67
C VAL A 14 -7.81 13.93 12.67
N LEU A 15 -6.74 14.40 12.01
CA LEU A 15 -6.44 15.83 11.92
C LEU A 15 -7.31 16.58 10.89
N ASN A 16 -7.87 15.89 9.90
CA ASN A 16 -8.62 16.47 8.79
C ASN A 16 -9.99 15.78 8.60
N PRO A 17 -10.91 15.85 9.58
CA PRO A 17 -12.15 15.07 9.56
C PRO A 17 -13.15 15.49 8.46
N THR A 18 -12.97 16.66 7.85
CA THR A 18 -13.84 17.17 6.78
C THR A 18 -13.26 16.99 5.39
N VAL A 19 -12.07 16.40 5.27
CA VAL A 19 -11.38 16.18 4.00
C VAL A 19 -11.48 14.72 3.63
N GLU A 20 -12.00 14.44 2.44
CA GLU A 20 -12.00 13.10 1.87
C GLU A 20 -10.65 12.84 1.20
N LEU A 21 -9.92 11.83 1.69
CA LEU A 21 -8.63 11.45 1.14
C LEU A 21 -8.84 10.43 0.02
N VAL A 22 -8.39 10.77 -1.19
CA VAL A 22 -8.36 9.86 -2.32
C VAL A 22 -7.21 8.87 -2.12
N THR A 23 -7.56 7.63 -1.80
CA THR A 23 -6.58 6.54 -1.57
C THR A 23 -6.73 5.38 -2.54
N GLU A 24 -7.85 5.34 -3.27
CA GLU A 24 -8.06 4.39 -4.35
C GLU A 24 -6.97 4.55 -5.43
N GLY A 25 -6.36 3.43 -5.82
CA GLY A 25 -5.30 3.40 -6.82
C GLY A 25 -3.91 3.87 -6.32
N LEU A 26 -3.74 4.15 -5.03
CA LEU A 26 -2.39 4.34 -4.47
C LEU A 26 -1.62 3.03 -4.44
N SER A 27 -0.36 3.06 -4.85
CA SER A 27 0.61 1.99 -4.67
C SER A 27 1.96 2.59 -4.30
N MET A 28 2.92 1.75 -3.93
CA MET A 28 4.28 2.20 -3.61
C MET A 28 5.00 2.85 -4.81
N LEU A 29 4.62 2.50 -6.04
CA LEU A 29 5.21 3.02 -7.28
C LEU A 29 4.53 4.28 -7.80
N LYS A 30 3.32 4.59 -7.32
CA LYS A 30 2.53 5.74 -7.79
C LYS A 30 2.76 6.96 -6.91
N ARG A 31 2.65 8.16 -7.49
CA ARG A 31 2.75 9.43 -6.74
C ARG A 31 1.60 10.37 -7.09
N VAL A 32 1.32 11.32 -6.21
CA VAL A 32 0.36 12.40 -6.48
C VAL A 32 1.08 13.57 -7.17
N GLU A 33 0.61 13.93 -8.36
CA GLU A 33 1.06 15.10 -9.12
C GLU A 33 -0.16 15.89 -9.60
N ASN A 34 -0.23 17.18 -9.30
CA ASN A 34 -1.37 18.05 -9.63
C ASN A 34 -2.74 17.50 -9.18
N GLY A 35 -2.78 16.78 -8.05
CA GLY A 35 -4.00 16.17 -7.51
C GLY A 35 -4.41 14.87 -8.21
N GLN A 36 -3.58 14.33 -9.09
CA GLN A 36 -3.80 13.05 -9.76
C GLN A 36 -2.76 12.03 -9.34
N ILE A 37 -3.19 10.78 -9.18
CA ILE A 37 -2.28 9.66 -8.96
C ILE A 37 -1.72 9.26 -10.33
N ILE A 38 -0.39 9.27 -10.46
CA ILE A 38 0.31 8.92 -11.70
C ILE A 38 1.38 7.87 -11.42
N VAL A 39 1.70 7.07 -12.44
CA VAL A 39 2.90 6.23 -12.48
C VAL A 39 4.05 7.08 -13.01
N PRO A 40 5.10 7.34 -12.21
CA PRO A 40 6.30 8.02 -12.70
C PRO A 40 6.97 7.21 -13.83
N PRO A 41 7.55 7.87 -14.85
CA PRO A 41 8.19 7.18 -15.97
C PRO A 41 9.25 6.15 -15.55
N GLU A 42 9.97 6.41 -14.45
CA GLU A 42 10.97 5.52 -13.88
C GLU A 42 10.40 4.21 -13.31
N TYR A 43 9.10 4.16 -13.01
CA TYR A 43 8.41 2.98 -12.47
C TYR A 43 7.42 2.35 -13.45
N ALA A 44 7.28 2.90 -14.67
CA ALA A 44 6.32 2.40 -15.65
C ALA A 44 6.49 0.91 -15.98
N GLN A 45 7.72 0.41 -15.98
CA GLN A 45 8.00 -1.01 -16.24
C GLN A 45 7.76 -1.91 -15.00
N MET A 46 7.89 -1.36 -13.79
CA MET A 46 7.72 -2.12 -12.54
C MET A 46 6.25 -2.19 -12.11
N GLU A 47 5.41 -1.27 -12.60
CA GLU A 47 4.00 -1.27 -12.28
C GLU A 47 3.24 -2.43 -12.93
N GLU A 48 3.62 -2.80 -14.15
CA GLU A 48 3.10 -4.00 -14.82
C GLU A 48 3.37 -5.28 -13.98
N ASP A 49 4.56 -5.38 -13.38
CA ASP A 49 4.93 -6.50 -12.51
C ASP A 49 4.17 -6.48 -11.15
N GLU A 50 3.91 -5.29 -10.57
CA GLU A 50 3.14 -5.15 -9.32
C GLU A 50 1.66 -5.52 -9.47
N GLU A 51 1.04 -5.30 -10.63
CA GLU A 51 -0.35 -5.69 -10.88
C GLU A 51 -0.49 -7.23 -10.97
N ASP A 52 0.52 -7.92 -11.49
CA ASP A 52 0.56 -9.37 -11.61
C ASP A 52 0.79 -10.06 -10.25
N GLU A 53 1.62 -9.49 -9.36
CA GLU A 53 1.86 -10.02 -8.00
C GLU A 53 0.72 -9.80 -7.02
N GLN A 54 -0.16 -8.82 -7.25
CA GLN A 54 -1.37 -8.60 -6.45
C GLN A 54 -2.49 -9.61 -6.76
N GLY A 55 -2.36 -10.38 -7.84
CA GLY A 55 -3.33 -11.39 -8.29
C GLY A 55 -3.26 -12.74 -7.56
N ASP A 56 -2.21 -13.00 -6.77
CA ASP A 56 -2.03 -14.27 -6.07
C ASP A 56 -1.98 -14.05 -4.55
N GLY A 57 -3.17 -14.01 -3.95
CA GLY A 57 -3.34 -14.00 -2.51
C GLY A 57 -2.93 -15.34 -1.91
N GLU A 58 -1.64 -15.61 -1.81
CA GLU A 58 -1.11 -16.76 -1.07
C GLU A 58 -0.66 -16.34 0.35
N ASP A 59 -1.63 -16.45 1.26
CA ASP A 59 -1.50 -17.08 2.58
C ASP A 59 -0.15 -16.92 3.32
N GLN A 60 -0.03 -15.89 4.17
CA GLN A 60 0.89 -15.97 5.33
C GLN A 60 0.21 -16.77 6.45
N GLY A 61 0.01 -18.06 6.16
CA GLY A 61 -0.51 -19.07 7.06
C GLY A 61 0.49 -19.45 8.16
N GLU A 62 0.09 -19.12 9.38
CA GLU A 62 0.38 -19.81 10.64
C GLU A 62 1.81 -19.86 11.21
N SER A 63 1.98 -19.05 12.25
CA SER A 63 2.85 -19.30 13.40
C SER A 63 2.58 -20.68 14.01
N HIS A 64 3.57 -21.58 13.99
CA HIS A 64 3.66 -22.67 14.95
C HIS A 64 4.97 -22.60 15.73
N GLY A 65 4.83 -22.42 17.04
CA GLY A 65 5.92 -22.57 17.99
C GLY A 65 6.45 -24.00 18.00
N GLY A 66 7.73 -24.10 18.34
CA GLY A 66 8.38 -25.34 18.73
C GLY A 66 9.46 -25.00 19.75
N ASP A 67 9.15 -25.23 21.03
CA ASP A 67 10.17 -25.48 22.05
C ASP A 67 11.06 -26.66 21.62
N GLY A 68 12.37 -26.55 21.87
CA GLY A 68 13.37 -27.62 21.78
C GLY A 68 14.70 -27.08 21.23
N ALA A 69 15.83 -27.10 21.94
CA ALA A 69 16.27 -27.97 23.03
C ALA A 69 17.17 -27.23 24.04
#